data_AF-A0AAU7PSG8-F1
#
_entry.id   AF-A0AAU7PSG8-F1
#
_cell.length_a   1.000
_cell.length_b   1.000
_cell.length_c   1.000
_cell.angle_alpha   90.00
_cell.angle_beta   90.00
_cell.angle_gamma   90.00
#
_symmetry.space_group_name_H-M   'P 1'
#
loop_
_entity.id
_entity.type
_entity.pdbx_description
1 polymer ?
#
loop_
_entity_poly.entity_id
_entity_poly.type
_entity_poly.pdbx_seq_one_letter_code
_entity_poly.pdbx_strand_id
1 'polypeptide(L)'
;MNDRMEKAESVLELLPGFQYLYKGEVDTDTVKYLIKKGWALEAEDCGSVRLASLAGMDKNDIYYSVPYKEPAAIKAAIGTCRFVVSSLKEMELINEAAAGYLAPGHLEVVGIAVIPKAYDNGKLPGFPVEELSQLSAEARKLRFLSIRGCFIRGNTKGLSGESLGRYLRDCYETAKLVTTTIPCGMSYINAGNFMEPAVQTMKSDQEALEKLQTAAQIMVNQNQTAFYAKLLL
;
A
#
# COMPACT_ATOMS: atom_id res chain seq x y z
N MET A 1 15.82 -2.18 19.66
CA MET A 1 15.18 -1.85 18.37
C MET A 1 14.37 -3.07 17.98
N ASN A 2 13.19 -2.91 17.37
CA ASN A 2 12.33 -4.05 17.02
C ASN A 2 13.01 -4.86 15.89
N ASP A 3 13.18 -6.19 16.06
CA ASP A 3 13.79 -7.10 15.07
C ASP A 3 13.19 -6.94 13.65
N ARG A 4 11.91 -6.57 13.56
CA ARG A 4 11.24 -6.25 12.30
C ARG A 4 11.84 -5.03 11.60
N MET A 5 12.19 -3.98 12.35
CA MET A 5 12.78 -2.76 11.80
C MET A 5 14.22 -2.99 11.34
N GLU A 6 15.02 -3.76 12.09
CA GLU A 6 16.38 -4.14 11.69
C GLU A 6 16.37 -4.91 10.36
N LYS A 7 15.49 -5.90 10.23
CA LYS A 7 15.28 -6.64 8.97
C LYS A 7 14.85 -5.71 7.83
N ALA A 8 14.00 -4.72 8.14
CA ALA A 8 13.55 -3.77 7.14
C ALA A 8 14.70 -2.88 6.63
N GLU A 9 15.61 -2.46 7.49
CA GLU A 9 16.80 -1.72 7.08
C GLU A 9 17.66 -2.53 6.12
N SER A 10 17.96 -3.79 6.46
CA SER A 10 18.76 -4.65 5.59
C SER A 10 18.12 -4.87 4.21
N VAL A 11 16.79 -5.03 4.15
CA VAL A 11 16.07 -5.17 2.87
C VAL A 11 16.07 -3.85 2.07
N LEU A 12 15.92 -2.70 2.73
CA LEU A 12 15.93 -1.41 2.05
C LEU A 12 17.33 -0.99 1.56
N GLU A 13 18.39 -1.37 2.28
CA GLU A 13 19.77 -1.21 1.79
C GLU A 13 20.01 -2.02 0.51
N LEU A 14 19.43 -3.22 0.45
CA LEU A 14 19.49 -4.09 -0.71
C LEU A 14 18.68 -3.53 -1.90
N LEU A 15 17.51 -2.92 -1.61
CA LEU A 15 16.52 -2.49 -2.60
C LEU A 15 16.30 -0.96 -2.50
N PRO A 16 17.29 -0.15 -2.94
CA PRO A 16 17.18 1.30 -2.87
C PRO A 16 16.02 1.82 -3.72
N GLY A 17 15.40 2.91 -3.29
CA GLY A 17 14.25 3.54 -3.97
C GLY A 17 12.88 3.06 -3.48
N PHE A 18 12.85 2.13 -2.53
CA PHE A 18 11.64 1.73 -1.80
C PHE A 18 11.56 2.42 -0.43
N GLN A 19 10.34 2.60 0.05
CA GLN A 19 10.02 3.08 1.39
C GLN A 19 9.39 1.92 2.17
N TYR A 20 9.83 1.70 3.40
CA TYR A 20 9.22 0.68 4.25
C TYR A 20 7.87 1.14 4.78
N LEU A 21 6.88 0.27 4.69
CA LEU A 21 5.56 0.42 5.29
C LEU A 21 5.49 -0.46 6.55
N TYR A 22 5.70 0.16 7.71
CA TYR A 22 5.65 -0.56 8.97
C TYR A 22 4.22 -0.99 9.29
N LYS A 23 4.06 -2.28 9.60
CA LYS A 23 2.84 -2.86 10.12
C LYS A 23 3.16 -3.52 11.45
N GLY A 24 2.39 -3.24 12.49
CA GLY A 24 2.59 -3.82 13.83
C GLY A 24 2.06 -2.91 14.94
N GLU A 25 2.36 -3.26 16.18
CA GLU A 25 2.02 -2.42 17.33
C GLU A 25 2.67 -1.04 17.22
N VAL A 26 1.89 -0.01 17.57
CA VAL A 26 2.27 1.39 17.44
C VAL A 26 2.18 2.09 18.79
N ASP A 27 3.29 2.68 19.20
CA ASP A 27 3.36 3.64 20.30
C ASP A 27 4.05 4.94 19.84
N THR A 28 4.19 5.90 20.75
CA THR A 28 4.77 7.21 20.44
C THR A 28 6.20 7.12 19.94
N ASP A 29 7.01 6.23 20.52
CA ASP A 29 8.43 6.09 20.16
C ASP A 29 8.60 5.39 18.81
N THR A 30 7.74 4.41 18.53
CA THR A 30 7.61 3.77 17.22
C THR A 30 7.32 4.82 16.15
N VAL A 31 6.31 5.67 16.33
CA VAL A 31 5.98 6.69 15.31
C VAL A 31 7.11 7.70 15.13
N LYS A 32 7.72 8.19 16.21
CA LYS A 32 8.88 9.09 16.12
C LYS A 32 10.03 8.46 15.33
N TYR A 33 10.26 7.17 15.53
CA TYR A 33 11.26 6.42 14.79
C TYR A 33 10.92 6.35 13.29
N LEU A 34 9.67 5.99 12.95
CA LEU A 34 9.20 5.94 11.55
C LEU A 34 9.37 7.31 10.86
N ILE A 35 8.95 8.39 11.51
CA ILE A 35 9.11 9.76 11.00
C ILE A 35 10.59 10.07 10.76
N LYS A 36 11.46 9.80 11.73
CA LYS A 36 12.91 10.04 11.61
C LYS A 36 13.54 9.27 10.44
N LYS A 37 13.04 8.07 10.16
CA LYS A 37 13.52 7.21 9.06
C LYS A 37 12.86 7.53 7.71
N GLY A 38 11.83 8.37 7.69
CA GLY A 38 11.03 8.62 6.49
C GLY A 38 10.22 7.39 6.06
N TRP A 39 9.84 6.53 7.01
CA TRP A 39 9.02 5.35 6.77
C TRP A 39 7.53 5.63 6.99
N ALA A 40 6.70 4.80 6.38
CA ALA A 40 5.25 4.89 6.47
C ALA A 40 4.68 3.92 7.49
N LEU A 41 3.42 4.13 7.87
CA LEU A 41 2.65 3.28 8.77
C LEU A 41 1.45 2.66 8.05
N GLU A 42 1.30 1.34 8.13
CA GLU A 42 0.05 0.62 7.85
C GLU A 42 -0.72 0.46 9.16
N ALA A 43 -1.67 1.36 9.40
CA ALA A 43 -2.50 1.35 10.59
C ALA A 43 -3.60 0.29 10.49
N GLU A 44 -3.73 -0.54 11.52
CA GLU A 44 -4.76 -1.58 11.62
C GLU A 44 -6.02 -1.10 12.36
N ASP A 45 -5.97 0.08 12.99
CA ASP A 45 -7.07 0.67 13.73
C ASP A 45 -7.01 2.21 13.75
N CYS A 46 -8.13 2.84 14.11
CA CYS A 46 -8.26 4.29 14.17
C CYS A 46 -7.41 4.94 15.27
N GLY A 47 -7.11 4.23 16.35
CA GLY A 47 -6.23 4.70 17.42
C GLY A 47 -4.80 4.88 16.92
N SER A 48 -4.29 3.93 16.14
CA SER A 48 -2.99 3.98 15.46
C SER A 48 -2.92 5.15 14.47
N VAL A 49 -3.97 5.38 13.68
CA VAL A 49 -4.08 6.58 12.80
C VAL A 49 -3.98 7.87 13.61
N ARG A 50 -4.78 7.98 14.68
CA ARG A 50 -4.82 9.18 15.53
C ARG A 50 -3.46 9.42 16.20
N LEU A 51 -2.84 8.38 16.74
CA LEU A 51 -1.54 8.48 17.40
C LEU A 51 -0.48 8.97 16.40
N ALA A 52 -0.45 8.41 15.19
CA ALA A 52 0.49 8.81 14.16
C ALA A 52 0.29 10.27 13.72
N SER A 53 -0.97 10.67 13.50
CA SER A 53 -1.32 12.05 13.14
C SER A 53 -0.93 13.05 14.24
N LEU A 54 -1.21 12.75 15.51
CA LEU A 54 -0.85 13.62 16.64
C LEU A 54 0.67 13.74 16.85
N ALA A 55 1.42 12.70 16.51
CA ALA A 55 2.88 12.72 16.54
C ALA A 55 3.51 13.48 15.34
N GLY A 56 2.70 13.99 14.42
CA GLY A 56 3.14 14.80 13.28
C GLY A 56 3.57 14.01 12.05
N MET A 57 3.19 12.72 11.95
CA MET A 57 3.40 11.96 10.72
C MET A 57 2.52 12.54 9.61
N ASP A 58 3.08 12.69 8.40
CA ASP A 58 2.32 13.17 7.24
C ASP A 58 1.18 12.19 6.94
N LYS A 59 -0.03 12.69 6.74
CA LYS A 59 -1.21 11.87 6.41
C LYS A 59 -1.01 10.98 5.18
N ASN A 60 -0.11 11.37 4.27
CA ASN A 60 0.25 10.61 3.08
C ASN A 60 1.17 9.42 3.38
N ASP A 61 1.71 9.34 4.58
CA ASP A 61 2.52 8.23 5.09
C ASP A 61 1.75 7.38 6.14
N ILE A 62 0.46 7.64 6.33
CA ILE A 62 -0.44 6.83 7.18
C ILE A 62 -1.45 6.12 6.28
N TYR A 63 -1.44 4.79 6.25
CA TYR A 63 -2.32 3.95 5.44
C TYR A 63 -3.26 3.14 6.34
N TYR A 64 -4.55 3.45 6.33
CA TYR A 64 -5.55 2.69 7.09
C TYR A 64 -6.14 1.57 6.22
N SER A 65 -5.62 0.35 6.37
CA SER A 65 -5.80 -0.74 5.39
C SER A 65 -6.62 -1.95 5.83
N VAL A 66 -6.99 -2.02 7.11
CA VAL A 66 -7.80 -3.11 7.66
C VAL A 66 -9.14 -3.18 6.92
N PRO A 67 -9.62 -4.35 6.46
CA PRO A 67 -10.94 -4.45 5.86
C PRO A 67 -12.05 -4.21 6.92
N TYR A 68 -13.26 -3.93 6.45
CA TYR A 68 -14.46 -3.81 7.30
C TYR A 68 -14.36 -2.75 8.41
N LYS A 69 -13.84 -1.56 8.07
CA LYS A 69 -13.72 -0.45 9.01
C LYS A 69 -15.10 -0.01 9.50
N GLU A 70 -15.22 0.19 10.81
CA GLU A 70 -16.44 0.70 11.43
C GLU A 70 -16.77 2.12 10.95
N PRO A 71 -18.04 2.48 10.69
CA PRO A 71 -18.42 3.81 10.23
C PRO A 71 -17.92 4.95 11.13
N ALA A 72 -17.91 4.74 12.45
CA ALA A 72 -17.39 5.73 13.40
C ALA A 72 -15.87 5.92 13.27
N ALA A 73 -15.13 4.84 13.02
CA ALA A 73 -13.68 4.88 12.78
C ALA A 73 -13.35 5.58 11.47
N ILE A 74 -14.14 5.34 10.40
CA ILE A 74 -14.01 6.05 9.12
C ILE A 74 -14.15 7.56 9.33
N LYS A 75 -15.23 8.01 9.99
CA LYS A 75 -15.49 9.43 10.24
C LYS A 75 -14.36 10.11 11.01
N ALA A 76 -13.80 9.43 12.01
CA ALA A 76 -12.70 9.96 12.82
C ALA A 76 -11.37 10.07 12.06
N ALA A 77 -11.20 9.31 10.96
CA ALA A 77 -9.96 9.25 10.20
C ALA A 77 -9.96 10.10 8.91
N ILE A 78 -11.11 10.68 8.50
CA ILE A 78 -11.21 11.55 7.31
C ILE A 78 -10.15 12.67 7.37
N GLY A 79 -9.40 12.83 6.29
CA GLY A 79 -8.41 13.88 6.12
C GLY A 79 -7.11 13.69 6.92
N THR A 80 -7.00 12.65 7.74
CA THR A 80 -5.82 12.38 8.60
C THR A 80 -4.96 11.22 8.11
N CYS A 81 -5.44 10.43 7.14
CA CYS A 81 -4.70 9.31 6.56
C CYS A 81 -5.09 9.07 5.09
N ARG A 82 -4.52 8.03 4.48
CA ARG A 82 -5.00 7.41 3.25
C ARG A 82 -5.74 6.13 3.59
N PHE A 83 -7.02 6.05 3.24
CA PHE A 83 -7.73 4.79 3.35
C PHE A 83 -7.27 3.83 2.25
N VAL A 84 -7.10 2.55 2.60
CA VAL A 84 -7.00 1.48 1.61
C VAL A 84 -8.25 0.63 1.72
N VAL A 85 -9.03 0.60 0.65
CA VAL A 85 -10.32 -0.09 0.59
C VAL A 85 -10.19 -1.47 -0.05
N SER A 86 -10.99 -2.40 0.43
CA SER A 86 -11.06 -3.77 -0.09
C SER A 86 -12.42 -4.13 -0.68
N SER A 87 -13.39 -3.23 -0.62
CA SER A 87 -14.74 -3.44 -1.15
C SER A 87 -15.41 -2.13 -1.58
N LEU A 88 -16.40 -2.22 -2.47
CA LEU A 88 -17.24 -1.08 -2.84
C LEU A 88 -17.99 -0.52 -1.63
N LYS A 89 -18.41 -1.38 -0.71
CA LYS A 89 -19.15 -0.95 0.47
C LYS A 89 -18.32 -0.02 1.36
N GLU A 90 -17.03 -0.31 1.53
CA GLU A 90 -16.12 0.60 2.23
C GLU A 90 -15.99 1.94 1.50
N MET A 91 -15.90 1.92 0.17
CA MET A 91 -15.84 3.17 -0.60
C MET A 91 -17.11 4.03 -0.42
N GLU A 92 -18.29 3.41 -0.45
CA GLU A 92 -19.55 4.12 -0.21
C GLU A 92 -19.57 4.79 1.17
N LEU A 93 -19.15 4.07 2.21
CA LEU A 93 -19.11 4.60 3.58
C LEU A 93 -18.13 5.76 3.74
N ILE A 94 -16.95 5.66 3.12
CA ILE A 94 -15.96 6.75 3.14
C ILE A 94 -16.48 7.94 2.34
N ASN A 95 -17.13 7.71 1.19
CA ASN A 95 -17.72 8.78 0.38
C ASN A 95 -18.82 9.54 1.15
N GLU A 96 -19.70 8.82 1.85
CA GLU A 96 -20.73 9.42 2.70
C GLU A 96 -20.12 10.21 3.85
N ALA A 97 -19.11 9.65 4.53
CA ALA A 97 -18.41 10.37 5.58
C ALA A 97 -17.71 11.63 5.04
N ALA A 98 -16.98 11.52 3.92
CA ALA A 98 -16.27 12.64 3.30
C ALA A 98 -17.24 13.79 2.91
N ALA A 99 -18.44 13.46 2.43
CA ALA A 99 -19.46 14.45 2.07
C ALA A 99 -19.87 15.37 3.24
N GLY A 100 -19.83 14.86 4.47
CA GLY A 100 -20.20 15.62 5.67
C GLY A 100 -19.07 16.43 6.31
N TYR A 101 -17.82 16.19 5.92
CA TYR A 101 -16.63 16.72 6.60
C TYR A 101 -15.73 17.58 5.71
N LEU A 102 -15.69 17.30 4.40
CA LEU A 102 -14.79 18.00 3.49
C LEU A 102 -15.42 19.28 2.94
N ALA A 103 -14.61 20.32 2.80
CA ALA A 103 -15.02 21.54 2.12
C ALA A 103 -15.35 21.24 0.63
N PRO A 104 -16.29 21.98 0.01
CA PRO A 104 -16.60 21.82 -1.41
C PRO A 104 -15.35 21.79 -2.29
N GLY A 105 -15.29 20.84 -3.22
CA GLY A 105 -14.16 20.65 -4.13
C GLY A 105 -12.99 19.84 -3.58
N HIS A 106 -13.02 19.43 -2.30
CA HIS A 106 -12.03 18.53 -1.73
C HIS A 106 -12.51 17.08 -1.82
N LEU A 107 -11.58 16.17 -2.13
CA LEU A 107 -11.83 14.74 -2.23
C LEU A 107 -10.99 14.00 -1.19
N GLU A 108 -11.59 13.01 -0.54
CA GLU A 108 -10.86 12.11 0.32
C GLU A 108 -10.00 11.17 -0.52
N VAL A 109 -8.73 11.06 -0.15
CA VAL A 109 -7.79 10.21 -0.89
C VAL A 109 -7.92 8.77 -0.42
N VAL A 110 -8.19 7.87 -1.37
CA VAL A 110 -8.26 6.44 -1.12
C VAL A 110 -7.29 5.70 -2.05
N GLY A 111 -6.79 4.55 -1.64
CA GLY A 111 -6.26 3.54 -2.55
C GLY A 111 -7.07 2.27 -2.48
N ILE A 112 -6.83 1.39 -3.45
CA ILE A 112 -7.55 0.12 -3.58
C ILE A 112 -6.62 -1.06 -3.31
N ALA A 113 -7.11 -2.07 -2.62
CA ALA A 113 -6.44 -3.36 -2.54
C ALA A 113 -6.79 -4.18 -3.79
N VAL A 114 -5.79 -4.57 -4.59
CA VAL A 114 -5.97 -5.31 -5.84
C VAL A 114 -5.29 -6.66 -5.73
N ILE A 115 -5.95 -7.70 -6.23
CA ILE A 115 -5.48 -9.09 -6.17
C ILE A 115 -5.19 -9.55 -7.60
N PRO A 116 -3.92 -9.70 -7.98
CA PRO A 116 -3.57 -10.28 -9.27
C PRO A 116 -3.86 -11.79 -9.26
N LYS A 117 -4.48 -12.30 -10.32
CA LYS A 117 -4.87 -13.70 -10.48
C LYS A 117 -3.76 -14.71 -10.16
N ALA A 118 -2.53 -14.41 -10.56
CA ALA A 118 -1.38 -15.30 -10.37
C ALA A 118 -1.03 -15.54 -8.89
N TYR A 119 -1.47 -14.65 -7.99
CA TYR A 119 -1.17 -14.67 -6.57
C TYR A 119 -2.42 -14.80 -5.69
N ASP A 120 -3.57 -15.05 -6.29
CA ASP A 120 -4.82 -15.23 -5.57
C ASP A 120 -4.92 -16.65 -5.00
N ASN A 121 -5.31 -16.73 -3.73
CA ASN A 121 -5.59 -17.99 -3.03
C ASN A 121 -7.07 -18.10 -2.60
N GLY A 122 -7.92 -17.18 -3.06
CA GLY A 122 -9.34 -17.09 -2.75
C GLY A 122 -9.66 -16.56 -1.35
N LYS A 123 -8.67 -16.10 -0.60
CA LYS A 123 -8.83 -15.64 0.81
C LYS A 123 -8.37 -14.21 1.05
N LEU A 124 -7.74 -13.58 0.07
CA LEU A 124 -7.22 -12.22 0.21
C LEU A 124 -8.37 -11.20 0.13
N PRO A 125 -8.43 -10.19 1.01
CA PRO A 125 -9.42 -9.12 0.89
C PRO A 125 -8.95 -8.11 -0.16
N GLY A 126 -9.80 -7.78 -1.13
CA GLY A 126 -9.50 -6.81 -2.17
C GLY A 126 -10.31 -7.09 -3.44
N PHE A 127 -10.05 -6.30 -4.47
CA PHE A 127 -10.65 -6.45 -5.78
C PHE A 127 -9.80 -7.38 -6.65
N PRO A 128 -10.34 -8.50 -7.14
CA PRO A 128 -9.71 -9.24 -8.22
C PRO A 128 -9.44 -8.32 -9.41
N VAL A 129 -8.30 -8.52 -10.07
CA VAL A 129 -7.88 -7.66 -11.18
C VAL A 129 -8.90 -7.67 -12.35
N GLU A 130 -9.65 -8.75 -12.49
CA GLU A 130 -10.72 -8.91 -13.48
C GLU A 130 -11.92 -8.00 -13.22
N GLU A 131 -12.15 -7.59 -11.98
CA GLU A 131 -13.30 -6.79 -11.56
C GLU A 131 -13.04 -5.27 -11.66
N LEU A 132 -11.83 -4.85 -12.04
CA LEU A 132 -11.44 -3.44 -12.07
C LEU A 132 -12.33 -2.59 -12.99
N SER A 133 -12.86 -3.16 -14.09
CA SER A 133 -13.78 -2.45 -14.98
C SER A 133 -15.13 -2.14 -14.30
N GLN A 134 -15.66 -3.08 -13.54
CA GLN A 134 -16.87 -2.88 -12.75
C GLN A 134 -16.62 -1.87 -11.63
N LEU A 135 -15.51 -2.02 -10.90
CA LEU A 135 -15.07 -1.06 -9.88
C LEU A 135 -14.96 0.36 -10.48
N SER A 136 -14.38 0.50 -11.67
CA SER A 136 -14.27 1.77 -12.39
C SER A 136 -15.63 2.42 -12.62
N ALA A 137 -16.66 1.65 -13.01
CA ALA A 137 -18.00 2.17 -13.24
C ALA A 137 -18.69 2.63 -11.95
N GLU A 138 -18.55 1.87 -10.86
CA GLU A 138 -19.14 2.20 -9.56
C GLU A 138 -18.42 3.36 -8.88
N ALA A 139 -17.08 3.39 -8.91
CA ALA A 139 -16.28 4.45 -8.31
C ALA A 139 -16.59 5.84 -8.90
N ARG A 140 -16.95 5.93 -10.20
CA ARG A 140 -17.36 7.20 -10.83
C ARG A 140 -18.63 7.82 -10.21
N LYS A 141 -19.44 7.03 -9.51
CA LYS A 141 -20.65 7.52 -8.82
C LYS A 141 -20.31 8.17 -7.48
N LEU A 142 -19.12 7.91 -6.93
CA LEU A 142 -18.65 8.38 -5.62
C LEU A 142 -17.92 9.71 -5.76
N ARG A 143 -18.63 10.81 -5.51
CA ARG A 143 -18.19 12.18 -5.83
C ARG A 143 -17.21 12.80 -4.84
N PHE A 144 -16.98 12.17 -3.69
CA PHE A 144 -16.13 12.70 -2.62
C PHE A 144 -14.83 11.93 -2.46
N LEU A 145 -14.49 11.05 -3.40
CA LEU A 145 -13.28 10.23 -3.36
C LEU A 145 -12.35 10.53 -4.53
N SER A 146 -11.05 10.40 -4.28
CA SER A 146 -10.01 10.34 -5.31
C SER A 146 -9.17 9.09 -5.10
N ILE A 147 -9.20 8.16 -6.06
CA ILE A 147 -8.32 6.98 -6.05
C ILE A 147 -6.90 7.43 -6.41
N ARG A 148 -5.93 7.20 -5.51
CA ARG A 148 -4.54 7.68 -5.63
C ARG A 148 -3.46 6.64 -5.32
N GLY A 149 -3.74 5.36 -5.50
CA GLY A 149 -2.74 4.32 -5.29
C GLY A 149 -3.36 2.95 -5.16
N CYS A 150 -2.52 1.93 -5.05
CA CYS A 150 -2.99 0.56 -4.82
C CYS A 150 -2.06 -0.23 -3.91
N PHE A 151 -2.69 -1.14 -3.15
CA PHE A 151 -2.01 -2.23 -2.46
C PHE A 151 -2.17 -3.48 -3.30
N ILE A 152 -1.07 -4.01 -3.82
CA ILE A 152 -1.09 -5.29 -4.52
C ILE A 152 -1.01 -6.38 -3.47
N ARG A 153 -2.09 -7.15 -3.31
CA ARG A 153 -2.16 -8.26 -2.36
C ARG A 153 -1.96 -9.56 -3.12
N GLY A 154 -0.94 -10.30 -2.71
CA GLY A 154 -0.64 -11.61 -3.25
C GLY A 154 -0.23 -12.58 -2.16
N ASN A 155 -0.47 -13.86 -2.40
CA ASN A 155 0.14 -14.93 -1.63
C ASN A 155 1.61 -15.08 -2.07
N THR A 156 2.53 -14.59 -1.24
CA THR A 156 3.97 -14.60 -1.50
C THR A 156 4.69 -15.78 -0.84
N LYS A 157 3.95 -16.71 -0.22
CA LYS A 157 4.53 -17.86 0.48
C LYS A 157 5.37 -18.72 -0.47
N GLY A 158 6.63 -18.91 -0.12
CA GLY A 158 7.58 -19.72 -0.90
C GLY A 158 8.22 -18.98 -2.08
N LEU A 159 7.92 -17.69 -2.30
CA LEU A 159 8.65 -16.88 -3.25
C LEU A 159 10.04 -16.53 -2.70
N SER A 160 11.04 -16.59 -3.56
CA SER A 160 12.43 -16.20 -3.28
C SER A 160 13.16 -15.85 -4.58
N GLY A 161 14.20 -15.02 -4.49
CA GLY A 161 15.09 -14.68 -5.60
C GLY A 161 14.34 -14.24 -6.85
N GLU A 162 14.49 -15.01 -7.93
CA GLU A 162 13.85 -14.71 -9.22
C GLU A 162 12.32 -14.68 -9.16
N SER A 163 11.71 -15.61 -8.42
CA SER A 163 10.24 -15.69 -8.32
C SER A 163 9.65 -14.49 -7.56
N LEU A 164 10.37 -14.00 -6.54
CA LEU A 164 10.02 -12.77 -5.83
C LEU A 164 10.27 -11.52 -6.70
N GLY A 165 11.36 -11.49 -7.47
CA GLY A 165 11.60 -10.44 -8.45
C GLY A 165 10.50 -10.37 -9.53
N ARG A 166 9.97 -11.53 -9.95
CA ARG A 166 8.82 -11.61 -10.86
C ARG A 166 7.55 -11.05 -10.21
N TYR A 167 7.28 -11.38 -8.95
CA TYR A 167 6.18 -10.78 -8.19
C TYR A 167 6.26 -9.26 -8.13
N LEU A 168 7.44 -8.70 -7.92
CA LEU A 168 7.63 -7.25 -7.89
C LEU A 168 7.30 -6.59 -9.24
N ARG A 169 7.71 -7.21 -10.35
CA ARG A 169 7.32 -6.76 -11.70
C ARG A 169 5.81 -6.85 -11.91
N ASP A 170 5.21 -7.96 -11.52
CA ASP A 170 3.77 -8.18 -11.69
C ASP A 170 2.95 -7.20 -10.83
N CYS A 171 3.45 -6.79 -9.66
CA CYS A 171 2.87 -5.69 -8.88
C CYS A 171 2.85 -4.37 -9.67
N TYR A 172 3.97 -4.04 -10.33
CA TYR A 172 4.08 -2.83 -11.12
C TYR A 172 3.20 -2.85 -12.37
N GLU A 173 3.15 -3.98 -13.09
CA GLU A 173 2.25 -4.15 -14.23
C GLU A 173 0.77 -4.12 -13.81
N THR A 174 0.43 -4.67 -12.64
CA THR A 174 -0.92 -4.55 -12.07
C THR A 174 -1.26 -3.08 -11.78
N ALA A 175 -0.32 -2.30 -11.24
CA ALA A 175 -0.52 -0.87 -11.01
C ALA A 175 -0.77 -0.10 -12.34
N LYS A 176 -0.05 -0.43 -13.41
CA LYS A 176 -0.35 0.11 -14.76
C LYS A 176 -1.75 -0.22 -15.20
N LEU A 177 -2.15 -1.48 -15.09
CA LEU A 177 -3.50 -1.91 -15.44
C LEU A 177 -4.58 -1.17 -14.65
N VAL A 178 -4.34 -0.91 -13.36
CA VAL A 178 -5.22 -0.06 -12.54
C VAL A 178 -5.36 1.33 -13.16
N THR A 179 -4.26 2.00 -13.52
CA THR A 179 -4.31 3.35 -14.11
C THR A 179 -4.95 3.42 -15.49
N THR A 180 -4.88 2.34 -16.28
CA THR A 180 -5.51 2.29 -17.60
C THR A 180 -7.00 1.93 -17.53
N THR A 181 -7.45 1.30 -16.43
CA THR A 181 -8.82 0.81 -16.27
C THR A 181 -9.68 1.76 -15.42
N ILE A 182 -9.09 2.33 -14.37
CA ILE A 182 -9.73 3.21 -13.41
C ILE A 182 -9.17 4.62 -13.62
N PRO A 183 -10.02 5.66 -13.74
CA PRO A 183 -9.54 7.04 -13.82
C PRO A 183 -9.00 7.48 -12.45
N CYS A 184 -7.72 7.21 -12.21
CA CYS A 184 -7.05 7.44 -10.94
C CYS A 184 -5.67 8.10 -11.12
N GLY A 185 -5.14 8.65 -10.02
CA GLY A 185 -3.71 8.91 -9.90
C GLY A 185 -3.01 7.72 -9.27
N MET A 186 -1.70 7.61 -9.43
CA MET A 186 -0.89 6.56 -8.81
C MET A 186 0.21 7.19 -7.95
N SER A 187 -0.14 7.62 -6.74
CA SER A 187 0.83 8.28 -5.84
C SER A 187 1.65 7.30 -5.00
N TYR A 188 1.21 6.04 -4.92
CA TYR A 188 1.95 4.96 -4.29
C TYR A 188 1.54 3.60 -4.86
N ILE A 189 2.48 2.65 -4.81
CA ILE A 189 2.29 1.24 -5.14
C ILE A 189 2.88 0.44 -3.98
N ASN A 190 2.07 -0.36 -3.30
CA ASN A 190 2.55 -1.30 -2.30
C ASN A 190 2.65 -2.72 -2.88
N ALA A 191 3.84 -3.32 -2.79
CA ALA A 191 4.08 -4.72 -3.13
C ALA A 191 3.87 -5.57 -1.87
N GLY A 192 2.61 -5.87 -1.55
CA GLY A 192 2.23 -6.45 -0.26
C GLY A 192 2.93 -7.77 0.08
N ASN A 193 3.08 -8.06 1.38
CA ASN A 193 3.67 -9.31 1.89
C ASN A 193 5.08 -9.62 1.34
N PHE A 194 5.86 -8.60 0.96
CA PHE A 194 7.16 -8.78 0.32
C PHE A 194 8.31 -8.99 1.32
N MET A 195 8.23 -8.37 2.50
CA MET A 195 9.34 -8.30 3.46
C MET A 195 9.87 -9.67 3.92
N GLU A 196 8.98 -10.59 4.28
CA GLU A 196 9.39 -11.92 4.75
C GLU A 196 10.11 -12.74 3.64
N PRO A 197 9.55 -12.87 2.42
CA PRO A 197 10.26 -13.44 1.27
C PRO A 197 11.60 -12.78 0.96
N ALA A 198 11.70 -11.46 1.10
CA ALA A 198 12.94 -10.73 0.85
C ALA A 198 14.02 -11.10 1.87
N VAL A 199 13.68 -11.13 3.16
CA VAL A 199 14.59 -11.56 4.23
C VAL A 199 15.02 -13.02 4.03
N GLN A 200 14.13 -13.89 3.54
CA GLN A 200 14.49 -15.27 3.18
C GLN A 200 15.47 -15.33 2.00
N THR A 201 15.26 -14.50 0.97
CA THR A 201 16.17 -14.38 -0.18
C THR A 201 17.56 -13.89 0.24
N MET A 202 17.65 -12.97 1.21
CA MET A 202 18.94 -12.52 1.75
C MET A 202 19.76 -13.62 2.44
N LYS A 203 19.11 -14.71 2.84
CA LYS A 203 19.75 -15.88 3.46
C LYS A 203 20.03 -17.00 2.46
N SER A 204 19.62 -16.86 1.20
CA SER A 204 19.90 -17.83 0.15
C SER A 204 21.24 -17.54 -0.54
N ASP A 205 21.46 -18.07 -1.74
CA ASP A 205 22.67 -17.82 -2.51
C ASP A 205 22.71 -16.41 -3.13
N GLN A 206 23.92 -16.02 -3.55
CA GLN A 206 24.22 -14.72 -4.13
C GLN A 206 23.46 -14.45 -5.45
N GLU A 207 23.22 -15.49 -6.26
CA GLU A 207 22.52 -15.34 -7.54
C GLU A 207 21.06 -14.95 -7.33
N ALA A 208 20.40 -15.56 -6.35
CA ALA A 208 19.03 -15.21 -5.96
C ALA A 208 18.92 -13.74 -5.52
N LEU A 209 19.92 -13.25 -4.78
CA LEU A 209 19.98 -11.86 -4.32
C LEU A 209 20.11 -10.88 -5.49
N GLU A 210 21.05 -11.13 -6.41
CA GLU A 210 21.30 -10.29 -7.57
C GLU A 210 20.08 -10.20 -8.51
N LYS A 211 19.36 -11.30 -8.68
CA LYS A 211 18.11 -11.33 -9.46
C LYS A 211 17.02 -10.46 -8.83
N LEU A 212 16.88 -10.50 -7.51
CA LEU A 212 15.92 -9.67 -6.78
C LEU A 212 16.27 -8.18 -6.91
N GLN A 213 17.54 -7.83 -6.70
CA GLN A 213 18.03 -6.46 -6.85
C GLN A 213 17.80 -5.92 -8.26
N THR A 214 18.11 -6.72 -9.27
CA THR A 214 17.90 -6.34 -10.68
C THR A 214 16.42 -6.06 -10.96
N ALA A 215 15.51 -6.91 -10.48
CA ALA A 215 14.07 -6.70 -10.66
C ALA A 215 13.58 -5.43 -9.95
N ALA A 216 14.05 -5.18 -8.73
CA ALA A 216 13.73 -3.98 -7.97
C ALA A 216 14.24 -2.70 -8.64
N GLN A 217 15.48 -2.70 -9.13
CA GLN A 217 16.05 -1.57 -9.84
C GLN A 217 15.28 -1.25 -11.14
N ILE A 218 14.84 -2.28 -11.87
CA ILE A 218 13.99 -2.11 -13.05
C ILE A 218 12.68 -1.40 -12.67
N MET A 219 12.00 -1.87 -11.62
CA MET A 219 10.75 -1.26 -11.16
C MET A 219 10.95 0.21 -10.75
N VAL A 220 12.02 0.51 -10.01
CA VAL A 220 12.37 1.88 -9.60
C VAL A 220 12.57 2.78 -10.83
N ASN A 221 13.36 2.33 -11.81
CA ASN A 221 13.64 3.09 -13.03
C ASN A 221 12.38 3.34 -13.85
N GLN A 222 11.51 2.32 -13.98
CA GLN A 222 10.23 2.49 -14.66
C GLN A 222 9.33 3.47 -13.91
N ASN A 223 9.30 3.39 -12.58
CA ASN A 223 8.50 4.27 -11.75
C ASN A 223 8.91 5.74 -11.87
N GLN A 224 10.20 6.02 -12.04
CA GLN A 224 10.73 7.38 -12.26
C GLN A 224 10.35 8.00 -13.61
N THR A 225 9.70 7.25 -14.52
CA THR A 225 9.27 7.79 -15.81
C THR A 225 7.75 7.74 -15.98
N ALA A 226 7.08 6.73 -15.41
CA ALA A 226 5.65 6.53 -15.61
C ALA A 226 4.77 7.16 -14.51
N PHE A 227 5.10 6.99 -13.23
CA PHE A 227 4.19 7.36 -12.13
C PHE A 227 4.77 8.36 -11.12
N TYR A 228 6.08 8.32 -10.88
CA TYR A 228 6.71 9.01 -9.76
C TYR A 228 6.06 8.65 -8.41
N ALA A 229 5.57 7.41 -8.29
CA ALA A 229 4.86 6.92 -7.11
C ALA A 229 5.84 6.59 -5.97
N LYS A 230 5.38 6.65 -4.71
CA LYS A 230 6.10 5.98 -3.61
C LYS A 230 6.01 4.46 -3.81
N LEU A 231 7.14 3.77 -3.83
CA LEU A 231 7.17 2.31 -3.86
C LEU A 231 7.26 1.79 -2.42
N LEU A 232 6.26 1.06 -1.97
CA LEU A 232 6.13 0.60 -0.59
C LEU A 232 6.36 -0.90 -0.49
N LEU A 233 7.11 -1.33 0.52
CA LEU A 233 7.33 -2.74 0.90
C LEU A 233 6.82 -3.02 2.31
#